data_AF-A0A2W4MP88-F1
#
_entry.id   AF-A0A2W4MP88-F1
#
_cell.length_a   1.000
_cell.length_b   1.000
_cell.length_c   1.000
_cell.angle_alpha   90.00
_cell.angle_beta   90.00
_cell.angle_gamma   90.00
#
_symmetry.space_group_name_H-M   'P 1'
#
loop_
_entity.id
_entity.type
_entity.pdbx_description
1 polymer ?
#
loop_
_entity_poly.entity_id
_entity_poly.type
_entity_poly.pdbx_seq_one_letter_code
_entity_poly.pdbx_strand_id
1 'polypeptide(L)'
;MPGRCPGPGAGALDRGTREGTRVAKVWVQICASNPFAGRSDLLGPLEADGDRYHILRVGCLDRCTACARQPFALVNGILVTARSCEELAEHVRRMPPLGAPPRR
;
A
#
# COMPACT_ATOMS: atom_id res chain seq x y z
N MET A 1 -21.24 -49.42 2.03
CA MET A 1 -21.61 -48.00 2.22
C MET A 1 -20.45 -47.30 2.93
N PRO A 2 -19.92 -46.21 2.37
CA PRO A 2 -18.62 -45.64 2.74
C PRO A 2 -18.66 -44.78 4.02
N GLY A 3 -17.62 -44.94 4.83
CA GLY A 3 -16.88 -43.93 5.60
C GLY A 3 -17.66 -42.80 6.27
N ARG A 4 -17.94 -42.96 7.56
CA ARG A 4 -18.35 -41.88 8.47
C ARG A 4 -17.10 -41.09 8.86
N CYS A 5 -16.88 -39.92 8.25
CA CYS A 5 -15.78 -39.04 8.62
C CYS A 5 -15.96 -38.53 10.07
N PRO A 6 -14.96 -38.64 10.95
CA PRO A 6 -15.00 -37.98 12.26
C PRO A 6 -14.82 -36.47 12.06
N GLY A 7 -15.77 -35.68 12.55
CA GLY A 7 -15.70 -34.22 12.50
C GLY A 7 -14.52 -33.71 13.32
N PRO A 8 -13.83 -32.63 12.90
CA PRO A 8 -12.77 -32.04 13.68
C PRO A 8 -13.37 -31.49 14.97
N GLY A 9 -12.85 -32.00 16.10
CA GLY A 9 -13.21 -31.60 17.43
C GLY A 9 -13.11 -30.09 17.62
N ALA A 10 -13.95 -29.60 18.52
CA ALA A 10 -13.90 -28.25 19.07
C ALA A 10 -12.52 -27.96 19.66
N GLY A 11 -11.60 -27.50 18.82
CA GLY A 11 -10.39 -26.80 19.23
C GLY A 11 -10.81 -25.40 19.60
N ALA A 12 -10.78 -25.10 20.90
CA ALA A 12 -10.82 -23.75 21.41
C ALA A 12 -9.84 -22.89 20.59
N LEU A 13 -10.35 -21.88 19.89
CA LEU A 13 -9.49 -20.87 19.29
C LEU A 13 -9.05 -19.95 20.41
N ASP A 14 -7.96 -20.37 21.04
CA ASP A 14 -7.36 -19.73 22.19
C ASP A 14 -6.97 -18.29 21.86
N ARG A 15 -7.42 -17.42 22.76
CA ARG A 15 -6.94 -16.06 23.04
C ARG A 15 -5.54 -15.78 22.50
N GLY A 16 -5.48 -14.85 21.56
CA GLY A 16 -4.24 -14.27 21.08
C GLY A 16 -4.51 -12.98 20.34
N THR A 17 -4.99 -11.95 21.04
CA THR A 17 -4.73 -10.56 20.64
C THR A 17 -3.22 -10.38 20.72
N ARG A 18 -2.51 -10.85 19.70
CA ARG A 18 -1.18 -10.35 19.40
C ARG A 18 -1.46 -8.93 18.96
N GLU A 19 -1.34 -8.00 19.89
CA GLU A 19 -1.12 -6.59 19.60
C GLU A 19 0.23 -6.54 18.86
N GLY A 20 0.24 -7.03 17.61
CA GLY A 20 1.33 -6.83 16.70
C GLY A 20 1.35 -5.32 16.53
N THR A 21 2.42 -4.70 17.03
CA THR A 21 2.73 -3.29 16.88
C THR A 21 2.14 -2.81 15.56
N ARG A 22 1.01 -2.10 15.58
CA ARG A 22 0.42 -1.53 14.37
C ARG A 22 1.36 -0.42 13.97
N VAL A 23 2.44 -0.77 13.28
CA VAL A 23 3.34 0.20 12.68
C VAL A 23 2.46 0.96 11.70
N ALA A 24 2.17 2.21 12.05
CA ALA A 24 1.35 3.09 11.25
C ALA A 24 2.16 3.42 10.00
N LYS A 25 2.00 2.58 8.96
CA LYS A 25 2.74 2.66 7.72
C LYS A 25 1.83 3.14 6.60
N VAL A 26 2.39 3.98 5.73
CA VAL A 26 1.72 4.43 4.51
C VAL A 26 2.03 3.42 3.42
N TRP A 27 1.02 2.72 2.91
CA TRP A 27 1.18 1.81 1.77
C TRP A 27 1.11 2.60 0.47
N VAL A 28 2.13 2.47 -0.37
CA VAL A 28 2.23 3.20 -1.64
C VAL A 28 2.49 2.19 -2.74
N GLN A 29 1.57 2.07 -3.68
CA GLN A 29 1.71 1.19 -4.85
C GLN A 29 1.92 2.02 -6.10
N ILE A 30 2.87 1.59 -6.92
CA ILE A 30 3.38 2.36 -8.05
C ILE A 30 3.39 1.48 -9.26
N CYS A 31 2.85 1.99 -10.37
CA CYS A 31 2.81 1.29 -11.63
C CYS A 31 4.19 1.39 -12.30
N ALA A 32 4.90 0.27 -12.43
CA ALA A 32 6.18 0.19 -13.11
C ALA A 32 6.06 0.50 -14.61
N SER A 33 4.89 0.23 -15.21
CA SER A 33 4.59 0.60 -16.60
C SER A 33 4.20 2.07 -16.80
N ASN A 34 4.16 2.88 -15.73
CA ASN A 34 3.89 4.31 -15.88
C ASN A 34 5.14 5.04 -16.39
N PRO A 35 5.11 5.60 -17.62
CA PRO A 35 6.27 6.28 -18.20
C PRO A 35 6.71 7.50 -17.38
N PHE A 36 5.79 8.12 -16.63
CA PHE A 36 6.10 9.22 -15.71
C PHE A 36 6.70 8.73 -14.39
N ALA A 37 6.36 7.52 -13.94
CA ALA A 37 6.84 6.94 -12.68
C ALA A 37 8.17 6.17 -12.83
N GLY A 38 8.70 6.06 -14.05
CA GLY A 38 9.97 5.39 -14.35
C GLY A 38 11.23 6.13 -13.86
N ARG A 39 11.11 7.34 -13.29
CA ARG A 39 12.24 8.01 -12.62
C ARG A 39 12.49 7.37 -11.26
N SER A 40 13.51 6.52 -11.22
CA SER A 40 14.15 5.99 -10.01
C SER A 40 14.45 7.07 -8.95
N ASP A 41 14.60 8.34 -9.33
CA ASP A 41 14.93 9.44 -8.42
C ASP A 41 13.76 9.93 -7.55
N LEU A 42 12.51 9.71 -7.95
CA LEU A 42 11.38 10.36 -7.30
C LEU A 42 11.04 9.74 -5.94
N LEU A 43 11.13 8.42 -5.89
CA LEU A 43 10.73 7.63 -4.74
C LEU A 43 11.91 7.15 -3.95
N GLY A 44 13.15 7.27 -4.45
CA GLY A 44 14.36 6.93 -3.71
C GLY A 44 14.37 7.47 -2.28
N PRO A 45 14.05 8.76 -2.03
CA PRO A 45 13.97 9.30 -0.67
C PRO A 45 12.83 8.71 0.17
N LEU A 46 11.71 8.32 -0.45
CA LEU A 46 10.58 7.70 0.24
C LEU A 46 10.83 6.20 0.49
N GLU A 47 11.59 5.53 -0.37
CA GLU A 47 12.04 4.14 -0.26
C GLU A 47 13.11 4.00 0.81
N ALA A 48 13.97 5.02 0.96
CA ALA A 48 14.93 5.11 2.06
C ALA A 48 14.24 5.22 3.42
N ASP A 49 13.07 5.87 3.50
CA ASP A 49 12.23 5.96 4.70
C ASP A 49 11.30 4.72 4.82
N GLY A 50 11.94 3.55 4.88
CA GLY A 50 11.29 2.25 4.96
C GLY A 50 10.57 1.97 6.29
N ASP A 51 10.71 2.83 7.29
CA ASP A 51 9.94 2.74 8.55
C ASP A 51 8.52 3.29 8.34
N ARG A 52 8.40 4.46 7.69
CA ARG A 52 7.12 5.15 7.49
C ARG A 52 6.38 4.73 6.22
N TYR A 53 7.10 4.41 5.14
CA TYR A 53 6.48 4.09 3.85
C TYR A 53 6.72 2.64 3.46
N HIS A 54 5.68 1.98 2.95
CA HIS A 54 5.78 0.68 2.31
C HIS A 54 5.53 0.85 0.82
N ILE A 55 6.61 0.87 0.03
CA ILE A 55 6.53 1.12 -1.40
C ILE A 55 6.58 -0.21 -2.14
N LEU A 56 5.55 -0.45 -2.96
CA LEU A 56 5.43 -1.63 -3.81
C LEU A 56 5.40 -1.18 -5.27
N ARG A 57 6.39 -1.62 -6.05
CA ARG A 57 6.35 -1.52 -7.51
C ARG A 57 5.59 -2.70 -8.08
N VAL A 58 4.44 -2.41 -8.67
CA VAL A 58 3.57 -3.39 -9.34
C VAL A 58 3.71 -3.19 -10.84
N GLY A 59 3.74 -4.26 -11.62
CA GLY A 59 3.84 -4.18 -13.08
C GLY A 59 2.77 -3.26 -13.68
N CYS A 60 1.50 -3.59 -13.47
CA CYS A 60 0.35 -2.79 -13.87
C CYS A 60 -0.59 -2.58 -12.68
N LEU A 61 -1.14 -1.38 -12.53
CA LEU A 61 -2.19 -1.06 -11.55
C LEU A 61 -3.59 -0.94 -12.17
N ASP A 62 -3.73 -1.33 -13.44
CA ASP A 62 -4.97 -1.24 -14.23
C ASP A 62 -5.61 0.16 -14.26
N ARG A 63 -4.75 1.19 -14.11
CA ARG A 63 -5.11 2.61 -14.26
C ARG A 63 -4.52 3.19 -15.53
N CYS A 64 -4.65 2.48 -16.65
CA CYS A 64 -4.06 2.84 -17.94
C CYS A 64 -4.40 4.28 -18.38
N THR A 65 -5.64 4.74 -18.15
CA THR A 65 -6.04 6.11 -18.49
C THR A 65 -5.27 7.16 -17.68
N ALA A 66 -5.04 6.93 -16.39
CA ALA A 66 -4.22 7.82 -15.56
C ALA A 66 -2.75 7.74 -15.97
N CYS A 67 -2.26 6.51 -16.17
CA CYS A 67 -0.91 6.19 -16.65
C CYS A 67 -0.51 6.95 -17.91
N ALA A 68 -1.43 7.04 -18.88
CA ALA A 68 -1.20 7.72 -20.14
C ALA A 68 -1.22 9.26 -20.05
N ARG A 69 -1.83 9.81 -18.98
CA ARG A 69 -2.08 11.25 -18.87
C ARG A 69 -1.17 11.95 -17.87
N GLN A 70 -0.84 11.29 -16.76
CA GLN A 70 -0.18 11.94 -15.63
C GLN A 70 0.46 10.95 -14.65
N PRO A 71 1.41 11.41 -13.80
CA PRO A 71 1.92 10.61 -12.70
C PRO A 71 0.82 10.29 -11.68
N PHE A 72 0.78 9.02 -11.24
CA PHE A 72 -0.15 8.55 -10.22
C PHE A 72 0.46 7.45 -9.35
N ALA A 73 -0.07 7.31 -8.14
CA ALA A 73 0.19 6.20 -7.22
C ALA A 73 -1.09 5.84 -6.47
N LEU A 74 -1.16 4.61 -5.94
CA LEU A 74 -2.19 4.24 -4.97
C LEU A 74 -1.61 4.36 -3.57
N VAL A 75 -2.16 5.26 -2.76
CA VAL A 75 -1.74 5.45 -1.37
C VAL A 75 -2.85 4.93 -0.46
N ASN A 76 -2.58 3.87 0.30
CA ASN A 76 -3.56 3.18 1.14
C ASN A 76 -4.81 2.75 0.35
N GLY A 77 -4.63 2.39 -0.93
CA GLY A 77 -5.72 2.04 -1.86
C GLY A 77 -6.43 3.24 -2.50
N ILE A 78 -6.08 4.48 -2.14
CA ILE A 78 -6.66 5.70 -2.72
C ILE A 78 -5.81 6.16 -3.91
N LEU A 79 -6.46 6.47 -5.03
CA LEU A 79 -5.79 7.02 -6.21
C LEU A 79 -5.36 8.46 -5.96
N VAL A 80 -4.04 8.67 -5.98
CA VAL A 80 -3.41 10.00 -5.91
C VAL A 80 -2.79 10.29 -7.26
N THR A 81 -3.14 11.44 -7.83
CA THR A 81 -2.64 11.90 -9.13
C THR A 81 -2.06 13.30 -8.99
N ALA A 82 -1.05 13.63 -9.79
CA ALA A 82 -0.43 14.96 -9.76
C ALA A 82 -0.07 15.43 -11.17
N ARG A 83 0.43 16.67 -11.32
CA ARG A 83 0.89 17.19 -12.63
C ARG A 83 2.37 16.90 -12.87
N SER A 84 3.16 16.85 -11.81
CA SER A 84 4.55 16.40 -11.86
C SER A 84 4.81 15.30 -10.85
N CYS A 85 5.93 14.63 -11.02
CA CYS A 85 6.34 13.57 -10.14
C CYS A 85 6.67 14.15 -8.74
N GLU A 86 7.30 15.33 -8.68
CA GLU A 86 7.64 15.99 -7.41
C GLU A 86 6.37 16.32 -6.61
N GLU A 87 5.34 16.81 -7.30
CA GLU A 87 4.03 17.07 -6.71
C GLU A 87 3.40 15.78 -6.19
N LEU A 88 3.51 14.66 -6.93
CA LEU A 88 3.02 13.35 -6.47
C LEU A 88 3.68 12.93 -5.14
N ALA A 89 5.00 13.10 -5.02
CA ALA A 89 5.73 12.77 -3.80
C ALA A 89 5.29 13.64 -2.62
N GLU A 90 5.03 14.93 -2.84
CA GLU A 90 4.47 15.82 -1.81
C GLU A 90 3.09 15.37 -1.34
N HIS A 91 2.20 15.00 -2.27
CA HIS A 91 0.88 14.46 -1.92
C HIS A 91 1.00 13.20 -1.07
N VAL A 92 1.89 12.28 -1.42
CA VAL A 92 2.15 11.05 -0.64
C VAL A 92 2.68 11.39 0.77
N ARG A 93 3.59 12.36 0.91
CA ARG A 93 4.12 12.78 2.23
C ARG A 93 3.06 13.35 3.17
N ARG A 94 2.02 13.97 2.61
CA ARG A 94 0.88 14.53 3.35
C ARG A 94 -0.13 13.48 3.77
N MET A 95 -0.09 12.27 3.19
CA MET A 95 -1.04 11.22 3.49
C MET A 95 -0.78 10.63 4.89
N PRO A 96 -1.85 10.42 5.69
CA PRO A 96 -1.72 9.75 6.96
C PRO A 96 -1.47 8.25 6.77
N PRO A 97 -0.74 7.61 7.71
CA PRO A 97 -0.58 6.17 7.70
C PRO A 97 -1.88 5.44 8.06
N LEU A 98 -2.02 4.21 7.58
CA LEU A 98 -3.14 3.35 7.96
C LEU A 98 -3.08 3.08 9.48
N GLY A 99 -4.20 3.27 10.17
CA GLY A 99 -4.31 3.04 11.61
C GLY A 99 -3.83 4.19 12.51
N ALA A 100 -3.50 5.36 11.95
CA ALA A 100 -3.29 6.55 12.76
C ALA A 100 -4.60 6.95 13.48
N PRO A 101 -4.56 7.25 14.80
CA PRO A 101 -5.73 7.78 15.48
C PRO A 101 -6.13 9.12 14.81
N PRO A 102 -7.44 9.42 14.70
CA PRO A 102 -7.88 10.71 14.19
C PRO A 102 -7.26 11.83 15.04
N ARG A 103 -6.69 12.84 14.38
CA ARG A 103 -6.18 14.04 15.06
C ARG A 103 -7.40 14.76 15.65
N ARG A 104 -7.59 14.61 16.97
CA ARG A 104 -8.60 15.33 17.76
C ARG A 104 -8.23 16.80 17.89
#